data_AF-A0A7Y6CQV0-F1
#
_entry.id   AF-A0A7Y6CQV0-F1
#
_cell.length_a   1.000
_cell.length_b   1.000
_cell.length_c   1.000
_cell.angle_alpha   90.00
_cell.angle_beta   90.00
_cell.angle_gamma   90.00
#
_symmetry.space_group_name_H-M   'P 1'
#
loop_
_entity.id
_entity.type
_entity.pdbx_description
1 polymer ?
#
loop_
_entity_poly.entity_id
_entity_poly.type
_entity_poly.pdbx_seq_one_letter_code
_entity_poly.pdbx_strand_id
1 'polypeptide(L)' 'MPKVSQNHLAARRMQIITGARACFAEFGYEGATVRRLEEATGLSRGAIFHHFNDKEALFLAVAEDDAEHMV' A
#
# COMPACT_ATOMS: atom_id res chain seq x y z
N MET A 1 26.26 -2.32 7.77
CA MET A 1 25.12 -2.01 6.87
C MET A 1 23.91 -2.74 7.40
N PRO A 2 22.77 -2.10 7.70
CA PRO A 2 21.62 -2.88 8.13
C PRO A 2 21.09 -3.64 6.91
N LYS A 3 21.23 -4.97 6.93
CA LYS A 3 20.43 -5.85 6.06
C LYS A 3 19.00 -5.70 6.56
N VAL A 4 18.21 -4.81 5.95
CA VAL A 4 16.75 -4.91 6.07
C VAL A 4 16.42 -6.33 5.61
N SER A 5 15.96 -7.17 6.54
CA SER A 5 15.68 -8.56 6.22
C SER A 5 14.52 -8.61 5.23
N GLN A 6 14.46 -9.63 4.38
CA GLN A 6 13.35 -9.79 3.44
C GLN A 6 12.00 -9.78 4.17
N ASN A 7 11.95 -10.29 5.40
CA ASN A 7 10.76 -10.26 6.25
C ASN A 7 10.32 -8.83 6.60
N HIS A 8 11.24 -7.90 6.87
CA HIS A 8 10.90 -6.50 7.11
C HIS A 8 10.36 -5.81 5.85
N LEU A 9 10.89 -6.15 4.67
CA LEU A 9 10.40 -5.60 3.40
C LEU A 9 8.99 -6.11 3.08
N ALA A 10 8.73 -7.41 3.28
CA ALA A 10 7.42 -8.02 3.11
C ALA A 10 6.39 -7.44 4.10
N ALA A 11 6.75 -7.30 5.38
CA ALA A 11 5.89 -6.67 6.38
C ALA A 11 5.53 -5.22 6.01
N ARG A 12 6.50 -4.45 5.47
CA ARG A 12 6.25 -3.08 5.02
C ARG A 12 5.33 -3.03 3.81
N ARG A 13 5.53 -3.92 2.83
CA ARG A 13 4.64 -4.04 1.67
C ARG A 13 3.21 -4.32 2.11
N MET A 14 3.03 -5.24 3.06
CA MET A 14 1.70 -5.59 3.59
C MET A 14 1.04 -4.43 4.33
N GLN A 15 1.80 -3.67 5.13
CA GLN A 15 1.28 -2.46 5.80
C GLN A 15 0.74 -1.45 4.79
N ILE A 16 1.46 -1.24 3.68
CA ILE A 16 1.03 -0.30 2.63
C ILE A 16 -0.29 -0.78 2.02
N ILE A 17 -0.42 -2.06 1.67
CA ILE A 17 -1.64 -2.63 1.09
C ILE A 17 -2.82 -2.49 2.05
N THR A 18 -2.65 -2.82 3.33
CA THR A 18 -3.74 -2.71 4.31
C THR A 18 -4.23 -1.27 4.46
N GLY A 19 -3.32 -0.29 4.56
CA GLY A 19 -3.72 1.13 4.65
C GLY A 19 -4.32 1.65 3.35
N ALA A 20 -3.77 1.26 2.20
CA ALA A 20 -4.29 1.63 0.90
C ALA A 20 -5.69 1.06 0.65
N ARG A 21 -5.95 -0.19 1.04
CA ARG A 21 -7.28 -0.81 1.01
C ARG A 21 -8.32 0.04 1.71
N ALA A 22 -8.04 0.46 2.95
CA ALA A 22 -8.94 1.32 3.71
C ALA A 22 -9.19 2.66 3.00
N CYS A 23 -8.13 3.29 2.49
CA CYS A 23 -8.22 4.56 1.76
C CYS A 23 -9.04 4.45 0.46
N PHE A 24 -8.81 3.40 -0.34
CA PHE A 24 -9.56 3.17 -1.57
C PHE A 24 -11.04 2.82 -1.29
N ALA A 25 -11.32 2.05 -0.24
CA ALA A 25 -12.68 1.74 0.17
C ALA A 25 -13.46 2.99 0.62
N GLU A 26 -12.80 3.92 1.31
CA GLU A 26 -13.44 5.13 1.82
C GLU A 26 -13.61 6.24 0.76
N PHE A 27 -12.57 6.47 -0.05
CA PHE A 27 -12.51 7.63 -0.95
C PHE A 27 -12.62 7.28 -2.44
N GLY A 28 -12.70 5.99 -2.79
CA GLY A 28 -12.60 5.51 -4.16
C GLY A 28 -11.20 5.70 -4.76
N TYR A 29 -11.03 5.24 -6.00
CA TYR A 29 -9.74 5.36 -6.70
C TYR A 29 -9.31 6.82 -6.80
N GLU A 30 -10.09 7.71 -7.44
CA GLU A 30 -9.71 9.12 -7.61
C GLU A 30 -9.48 9.86 -6.29
N GLY A 31 -10.35 9.64 -5.30
CA GLY A 31 -10.29 10.33 -4.01
C GLY A 31 -9.15 9.88 -3.09
N ALA A 32 -8.54 8.72 -3.32
CA ALA A 32 -7.35 8.28 -2.59
C ALA A 32 -6.10 9.07 -3.01
N THR A 33 -6.00 10.33 -2.56
CA THR A 33 -4.84 11.18 -2.84
C THR A 33 -3.59 10.65 -2.13
N VAL A 34 -2.40 11.06 -2.58
CA VAL A 34 -1.13 10.69 -1.92
C VAL A 34 -1.17 11.00 -0.43
N ARG A 35 -1.67 12.19 -0.04
CA ARG A 35 -1.79 12.59 1.35
C ARG A 35 -2.68 11.64 2.17
N ARG A 36 -3.83 11.25 1.62
CA ARG A 36 -4.73 10.29 2.28
C ARG A 36 -4.10 8.90 2.39
N LEU A 37 -3.33 8.48 1.38
CA LEU A 37 -2.55 7.24 1.44
C LEU A 37 -1.46 7.31 2.52
N GLU A 38 -0.77 8.45 2.68
CA GLU A 38 0.18 8.65 3.76
C GLU A 38 -0.49 8.56 5.14
N GLU A 39 -1.64 9.22 5.30
CA GLU A 39 -2.44 9.19 6.53
C GLU A 39 -2.94 7.77 6.84
N ALA A 40 -3.48 7.05 5.85
CA ALA A 40 -4.04 5.71 6.04
C ALA A 40 -2.97 4.63 6.28
N THR A 41 -1.79 4.75 5.67
CA THR A 41 -0.70 3.78 5.84
C THR A 41 0.22 4.11 7.01
N GLY A 42 0.23 5.36 7.47
CA GLY A 42 1.19 5.90 8.43
C GLY A 42 2.61 6.00 7.86
N LEU A 43 2.76 6.04 6.53
CA LEU A 43 4.03 6.03 5.82
C LEU A 43 4.15 7.26 4.92
N SER A 44 5.38 7.71 4.66
CA SER A 44 5.60 8.80 3.72
C SER A 44 5.38 8.35 2.27
N ARG A 45 5.10 9.31 1.39
CA ARG A 45 5.03 9.13 -0.07
C ARG A 45 6.23 8.34 -0.59
N GLY A 46 7.43 8.70 -0.16
CA GLY A 46 8.67 8.05 -0.58
C GLY A 46 8.73 6.59 -0.16
N ALA A 47 8.26 6.26 1.05
CA ALA A 47 8.19 4.89 1.52
C ALA A 47 7.13 4.07 0.75
N ILE A 48 5.95 4.63 0.52
CA ILE A 48 4.88 3.98 -0.26
C ILE A 48 5.36 3.68 -1.68
N PHE A 49 5.83 4.71 -2.38
CA PHE A 49 6.17 4.56 -3.80
C PHE A 49 7.56 3.96 -4.05
N HIS A 50 8.31 3.65 -3.00
CA HIS A 50 9.48 2.76 -3.11
C HIS A 50 9.04 1.30 -3.31
N HIS A 51 7.89 0.91 -2.79
CA HIS A 51 7.33 -0.44 -2.95
C HIS A 51 6.40 -0.56 -4.16
N PHE A 52 5.71 0.51 -4.54
CA PHE A 52 4.76 0.54 -5.66
C PHE A 52 5.10 1.72 -6.55
N ASN A 53 5.31 1.53 -7.85
CA ASN A 53 5.80 2.63 -8.71
C ASN A 53 4.85 3.84 -8.75
N ASP A 54 3.55 3.58 -8.64
CA ASP A 54 2.49 4.58 -8.68
C ASP A 54 1.23 4.09 -7.97
N LYS A 55 0.17 4.90 -8.04
CA LYS A 55 -1.13 4.62 -7.42
C LYS A 55 -1.88 3.47 -8.09
N GLU A 56 -1.70 3.30 -9.40
CA GLU A 56 -2.34 2.23 -10.16
C GLU A 56 -1.76 0.87 -9.75
N ALA A 57 -0.43 0.76 -9.69
CA ALA A 57 0.26 -0.43 -9.20
C ALA A 57 -0.13 -0.77 -7.76
N LEU A 58 -0.31 0.23 -6.90
CA LEU A 58 -0.80 0.03 -5.54
C LEU A 58 -2.26 -0.46 -5.52
N PHE A 59 -3.13 0.11 -6.36
CA PHE A 59 -4.52 -0.31 -6.46
C PHE A 59 -4.65 -1.76 -6.95
N LEU A 60 -3.90 -2.13 -7.99
CA LEU A 60 -3.84 -3.51 -8.50
C LEU A 60 -3.36 -4.47 -7.43
N ALA A 61 -2.30 -4.11 -6.70
CA ALA A 61 -1.79 -4.96 -5.63
C ALA A 61 -2.79 -5.16 -4.47
N VAL A 62 -3.62 -4.17 -4.16
CA VAL A 62 -4.73 -4.33 -3.20
C VAL A 62 -5.78 -5.28 -3.76
N ALA A 63 -6.16 -5.14 -5.03
CA ALA A 63 -7.15 -6.01 -5.66
C ALA A 63 -6.68 -7.47 -5.77
N GLU A 64 -5.40 -7.69 -6.09
CA GLU A 64 -4.75 -9.00 -6.09
C GLU A 64 -4.78 -9.64 -4.70
N ASP A 65 -4.38 -8.89 -3.66
CA ASP A 65 -4.40 -9.36 -2.27
C ASP A 65 -5.83 -9.71 -1.83
N ASP A 66 -6.83 -8.88 -2.17
CA ASP A 66 -8.24 -9.16 -1.87
C ASP A 66 -8.73 -10.44 -2.58
N ALA A 67 -8.38 -10.62 -3.85
CA ALA A 67 -8.76 -11.80 -4.62
C ALA A 67 -8.16 -13.09 -4.07
N GLU A 68 -6.91 -13.06 -3.59
CA GLU A 68 -6.24 -14.21 -2.98
C GLU A 68 -6.86 -14.64 -1.65
N HIS A 69 -7.46 -13.71 -0.88
CA HIS A 69 -8.06 -13.99 0.43
C HIS A 69 -9.57 -14.29 0.37
N MET A 70 -10.22 -14.17 -0.78
CA MET A 70 -11.64 -14.48 -0.98
C MET A 70 -11.91 -15.96 -1.29
N VAL A 71 -10.89 -16.82 -1.28
CA VAL A 71 -10.96 -18.26 -1.58
C VAL A 71 -10.77 -19.11 -0.33
#